data_AF-A0A1V4YH76-F1
#
_entry.id   AF-A0A1V4YH76-F1
#
_cell.length_a   1.000
_cell.length_b   1.000
_cell.length_c   1.000
_cell.angle_alpha   90.00
_cell.angle_beta   90.00
_cell.angle_gamma   90.00
#
_symmetry.space_group_name_H-M   'P 1'
#
loop_
_entity.id
_entity.type
_entity.pdbx_description
1 polymer ?
#
loop_
_entity_poly.entity_id
_entity_poly.type
_entity_poly.pdbx_seq_one_letter_code
_entity_poly.pdbx_strand_id
1 'polypeptide(L)'
;MKIGLVIHGPEAVDSGQARKIIEILSTKGNVTAMIAGTMGKTAVIDAHMENVIDIIRSLRPSECIEECIDTQDVIYLLNHGKNMETGIAFAGMVISHLRRKDEKPIVHIERPGSSDGAVIPWNDLAKEYAKAIASELDLPMITTAGREKETTLEIEGSRVVRRLTGVCPGEKILVNGIVVGSAMSFDVSIVAESGYITQIEGGKMKEHGVEKLHDYEQHAPIDLTTAWVKSGRLRSDNFNARTLLSSELDLFMGNREKKSCSKGINAVIIDHEAEKAFDIVPGADVAVTIGDDTTILAADILYRLGIPIIGITDGDSDGISHRTHIFPGSMIMRLIPDSDDVIGKKVLSNVFMHKKTMNFKSLEELKDMITCQAFDAIKYIKEY
;
A
#
# COMPACT_ATOMS: atom_id res chain seq x y z
N MET A 1 -4.63 -22.64 -21.52
CA MET A 1 -4.49 -21.18 -21.47
C MET A 1 -3.79 -20.79 -20.17
N LYS A 2 -2.81 -19.89 -20.22
CA LYS A 2 -2.18 -19.26 -19.07
C LYS A 2 -2.83 -17.91 -18.83
N ILE A 3 -3.27 -17.65 -17.61
CA ILE A 3 -4.08 -16.49 -17.25
C ILE A 3 -3.36 -15.71 -16.15
N GLY A 4 -3.03 -14.46 -16.41
CA GLY A 4 -2.59 -13.53 -15.37
C GLY A 4 -3.79 -12.86 -14.71
N LEU A 5 -3.83 -12.82 -13.38
CA LEU A 5 -4.82 -12.06 -12.61
C LEU A 5 -4.10 -11.08 -11.68
N VAL A 6 -4.17 -9.80 -12.01
CA VAL A 6 -3.64 -8.71 -11.18
C VAL A 6 -4.78 -8.13 -10.36
N ILE A 7 -4.70 -8.26 -9.04
CA ILE A 7 -5.73 -7.82 -8.11
C ILE A 7 -5.27 -6.51 -7.47
N HIS A 8 -6.16 -5.53 -7.37
CA HIS A 8 -5.89 -4.26 -6.71
C HIS A 8 -6.95 -3.94 -5.65
N GLY A 9 -6.45 -3.44 -4.51
CA GLY A 9 -7.27 -3.02 -3.38
C GLY A 9 -7.70 -4.17 -2.46
N PRO A 10 -7.76 -3.95 -1.14
CA PRO A 10 -8.22 -4.96 -0.20
C PRO A 10 -9.69 -5.35 -0.43
N GLU A 11 -10.54 -4.42 -0.88
CA GLU A 11 -11.98 -4.65 -1.06
C GLU A 11 -12.28 -5.77 -2.07
N ALA A 12 -11.45 -5.94 -3.10
CA ALA A 12 -11.59 -7.04 -4.05
C ALA A 12 -11.42 -8.42 -3.40
N VAL A 13 -10.63 -8.49 -2.31
CA VAL A 13 -10.38 -9.70 -1.54
C VAL A 13 -11.40 -9.85 -0.42
N ASP A 14 -11.59 -8.81 0.38
CA ASP A 14 -12.50 -8.80 1.56
C ASP A 14 -13.96 -9.09 1.17
N SER A 15 -14.39 -8.69 -0.04
CA SER A 15 -15.72 -8.99 -0.57
C SER A 15 -15.89 -10.44 -1.06
N GLY A 16 -14.83 -11.26 -1.05
CA GLY A 16 -14.81 -12.62 -1.58
C GLY A 16 -14.76 -12.72 -3.11
N GLN A 17 -14.75 -11.59 -3.83
CA GLN A 17 -14.79 -11.57 -5.29
C GLN A 17 -13.51 -12.09 -5.93
N ALA A 18 -12.34 -11.81 -5.35
CA ALA A 18 -11.08 -12.38 -5.81
C ALA A 18 -11.12 -13.91 -5.86
N ARG A 19 -11.64 -14.56 -4.81
CA ARG A 19 -11.81 -16.02 -4.75
C ARG A 19 -12.73 -16.52 -5.85
N LYS A 20 -13.92 -15.92 -5.97
CA LYS A 20 -14.91 -16.28 -7.00
C LYS A 20 -14.33 -16.16 -8.41
N ILE A 21 -13.58 -15.10 -8.69
CA ILE A 21 -12.98 -14.86 -10.01
C ILE A 21 -11.85 -15.85 -10.29
N ILE A 22 -10.99 -16.16 -9.31
CA ILE A 22 -9.96 -17.19 -9.44
C ILE A 22 -10.61 -18.54 -9.78
N GLU A 23 -11.68 -18.93 -9.09
CA GLU A 23 -12.41 -20.18 -9.35
C GLU A 23 -12.95 -20.23 -10.78
N ILE A 24 -13.62 -19.16 -11.25
CA ILE A 24 -14.15 -19.06 -12.61
C ILE A 24 -13.03 -19.14 -13.65
N LEU A 25 -11.96 -18.36 -13.49
CA LEU A 25 -10.84 -18.34 -14.43
C LEU A 25 -10.09 -19.68 -14.45
N SER A 26 -10.01 -20.37 -13.32
CA SER A 26 -9.38 -21.69 -13.21
C SER A 26 -10.09 -22.77 -14.05
N THR A 27 -11.39 -22.61 -14.32
CA THR A 27 -12.10 -23.50 -15.27
C THR A 27 -11.66 -23.31 -16.72
N LYS A 28 -11.04 -22.17 -17.05
CA LYS A 28 -10.64 -21.76 -18.41
C LYS A 28 -9.13 -21.92 -18.65
N GLY A 29 -8.32 -22.03 -17.60
CA GLY A 29 -6.87 -22.13 -17.72
C GLY A 29 -6.13 -22.15 -16.38
N ASN A 30 -4.80 -22.12 -16.46
CA ASN A 30 -3.94 -22.02 -15.29
C ASN A 30 -3.82 -20.54 -14.89
N VAL A 31 -4.22 -20.20 -13.66
CA VAL A 31 -4.26 -18.83 -13.15
C VAL A 31 -3.02 -18.54 -12.32
N THR A 32 -2.30 -17.48 -12.69
CA THR A 32 -1.27 -16.84 -11.85
C THR A 32 -1.85 -15.56 -11.29
N ALA A 33 -2.23 -15.56 -10.01
CA ALA A 33 -2.81 -14.39 -9.35
C ALA A 33 -1.78 -13.67 -8.48
N MET A 34 -1.80 -12.34 -8.49
CA MET A 34 -0.93 -11.48 -7.68
C MET A 34 -1.71 -10.25 -7.19
N ILE A 35 -1.38 -9.76 -6.00
CA ILE A 35 -1.99 -8.56 -5.42
C ILE A 35 -1.03 -7.38 -5.48
N ALA A 36 -1.52 -6.22 -5.93
CA ALA A 36 -0.80 -4.97 -5.87
C ALA A 36 -1.23 -4.16 -4.64
N GLY A 37 -0.25 -3.61 -3.94
CA GLY A 37 -0.46 -2.73 -2.78
C GLY A 37 -0.52 -3.46 -1.44
N THR A 38 -0.03 -2.77 -0.41
CA THR A 38 0.21 -3.29 0.94
C THR A 38 -1.05 -3.72 1.66
N MET A 39 -2.13 -2.93 1.57
CA MET A 39 -3.39 -3.30 2.18
C MET A 39 -4.07 -4.47 1.47
N GLY A 40 -3.84 -4.65 0.17
CA GLY A 40 -4.29 -5.85 -0.53
C GLY A 40 -3.63 -7.10 0.05
N LYS A 41 -2.32 -7.06 0.32
CA LYS A 41 -1.60 -8.18 0.96
C LYS A 41 -2.16 -8.53 2.33
N THR A 42 -2.48 -7.53 3.15
CA THR A 42 -3.11 -7.79 4.45
C THR A 42 -4.46 -8.47 4.29
N ALA A 43 -5.26 -8.08 3.29
CA ALA A 43 -6.53 -8.73 2.99
C ALA A 43 -6.38 -10.18 2.48
N VAL A 44 -5.36 -10.44 1.65
CA VAL A 44 -5.05 -11.81 1.19
C VAL A 44 -4.71 -12.72 2.36
N ILE A 45 -3.89 -12.25 3.31
CA ILE A 45 -3.58 -13.01 4.52
C ILE A 45 -4.87 -13.26 5.29
N ASP A 46 -5.63 -12.23 5.65
CA ASP A 46 -6.86 -12.36 6.44
C ASP A 46 -7.89 -13.30 5.79
N ALA A 47 -7.93 -13.39 4.45
CA ALA A 47 -8.81 -14.27 3.69
C ALA A 47 -8.29 -15.70 3.47
N HIS A 48 -7.11 -16.05 4.01
CA HIS A 48 -6.41 -17.33 3.80
C HIS A 48 -6.19 -17.63 2.30
N MET A 49 -5.70 -16.62 1.57
CA MET A 49 -5.49 -16.69 0.12
C MET A 49 -4.03 -16.57 -0.31
N GLU A 50 -3.09 -16.48 0.63
CA GLU A 50 -1.65 -16.35 0.37
C GLU A 50 -1.02 -17.55 -0.36
N ASN A 51 -1.68 -18.72 -0.33
CA ASN A 51 -1.28 -19.90 -1.10
C ASN A 51 -1.75 -19.88 -2.56
N VAL A 52 -2.66 -18.96 -2.92
CA VAL A 52 -3.26 -18.86 -4.26
C VAL A 52 -3.03 -17.50 -4.92
N ILE A 53 -2.77 -16.45 -4.14
CA ILE A 53 -2.43 -15.11 -4.61
C ILE A 53 -1.02 -14.78 -4.14
N ASP A 54 -0.13 -14.45 -5.07
CA ASP A 54 1.22 -13.99 -4.75
C ASP A 54 1.18 -12.65 -4.01
N ILE A 55 1.72 -12.67 -2.78
CA ILE A 55 1.88 -11.50 -1.90
C ILE A 55 3.35 -11.15 -1.66
N ILE A 56 4.29 -11.92 -2.23
CA ILE A 56 5.73 -11.77 -1.96
C ILE A 56 6.24 -10.47 -2.58
N ARG A 57 5.85 -10.18 -3.82
CA ARG A 57 6.33 -9.00 -4.56
C ARG A 57 5.52 -7.76 -4.21
N SER A 58 6.17 -6.61 -4.05
CA SER A 58 5.51 -5.31 -3.83
C SER A 58 5.55 -4.49 -5.11
N LEU A 59 4.84 -4.96 -6.13
CA LEU A 59 4.78 -4.32 -7.44
C LEU A 59 3.57 -3.40 -7.56
N ARG A 60 3.71 -2.40 -8.42
CA ARG A 60 2.59 -1.59 -8.90
C ARG A 60 1.71 -2.43 -9.83
N PRO A 61 0.41 -2.11 -9.94
CA PRO A 61 -0.48 -2.83 -10.87
C PRO A 61 0.06 -2.87 -12.31
N SER A 62 0.67 -1.77 -12.78
CA SER A 62 1.25 -1.71 -14.13
C SER A 62 2.46 -2.64 -14.29
N GLU A 63 3.30 -2.75 -13.25
CA GLU A 63 4.46 -3.65 -13.23
C GLU A 63 4.03 -5.11 -13.19
N CYS A 64 3.01 -5.44 -12.38
CA CYS A 64 2.37 -6.76 -12.36
C CYS A 64 1.87 -7.18 -13.75
N ILE A 65 1.21 -6.25 -14.47
CA ILE A 65 0.72 -6.51 -15.83
C ILE A 65 1.89 -6.71 -16.79
N GLU A 66 2.92 -5.86 -16.74
CA GLU A 66 4.12 -6.01 -17.60
C GLU A 66 4.81 -7.36 -17.41
N GLU A 67 4.96 -7.86 -16.18
CA GLU A 67 5.51 -9.20 -15.93
C GLU A 67 4.65 -10.33 -16.51
N CYS A 68 3.33 -10.13 -16.55
CA CYS A 68 2.41 -11.10 -17.13
C CYS A 68 2.49 -11.15 -18.66
N ILE A 69 2.89 -10.06 -19.34
CA ILE A 69 2.88 -9.99 -20.82
C ILE A 69 3.74 -11.10 -21.45
N ASP A 70 4.88 -11.41 -20.84
CA ASP A 70 5.82 -12.40 -21.38
C ASP A 70 5.35 -13.85 -21.20
N THR A 71 4.48 -14.11 -20.21
CA THR A 71 4.19 -15.48 -19.75
C THR A 71 2.74 -15.90 -19.88
N GLN A 72 1.81 -14.95 -20.02
CA GLN A 72 0.37 -15.18 -19.99
C GLN A 72 -0.26 -15.01 -21.38
N ASP A 73 -1.38 -15.70 -21.62
CA ASP A 73 -2.16 -15.59 -22.86
C ASP A 73 -3.17 -14.43 -22.79
N VAL A 74 -3.68 -14.15 -21.60
CA VAL A 74 -4.64 -13.08 -21.27
C VAL A 74 -4.37 -12.57 -19.85
N ILE A 75 -4.59 -11.27 -19.63
CA ILE A 75 -4.37 -10.61 -18.35
C ILE A 75 -5.68 -9.97 -17.88
N TYR A 76 -6.10 -10.31 -16.67
CA TYR A 76 -7.24 -9.70 -15.99
C TYR A 76 -6.75 -8.75 -14.90
N LEU A 77 -7.16 -7.49 -14.96
CA LEU A 77 -7.07 -6.54 -13.86
C LEU A 77 -8.37 -6.63 -13.07
N LEU A 78 -8.32 -7.05 -11.81
CA LEU A 78 -9.45 -7.05 -10.89
C LEU A 78 -9.30 -5.88 -9.93
N ASN A 79 -10.27 -4.98 -9.93
CA ASN A 79 -10.29 -3.83 -9.04
C ASN A 79 -11.68 -3.66 -8.40
N HIS A 80 -11.69 -3.02 -7.23
CA HIS A 80 -12.90 -2.59 -6.55
C HIS A 80 -12.75 -1.13 -6.15
N GLY A 81 -12.96 -0.23 -7.11
CA GLY A 81 -12.96 1.21 -6.86
C GLY A 81 -14.10 1.65 -5.94
N LYS A 82 -14.01 2.88 -5.44
CA LYS A 82 -15.08 3.52 -4.65
C LYS A 82 -16.39 3.57 -5.43
N ASN A 83 -16.26 3.85 -6.73
CA ASN A 83 -17.31 3.81 -7.72
C ASN A 83 -16.74 3.46 -9.11
N MET A 84 -17.62 3.14 -10.06
CA MET A 84 -17.23 2.79 -11.43
C MET A 84 -16.31 3.85 -12.10
N GLU A 85 -16.57 5.14 -11.90
CA GLU A 85 -15.77 6.22 -12.50
C GLU A 85 -14.32 6.21 -11.98
N THR A 86 -14.14 6.11 -10.66
CA THR A 86 -12.80 6.00 -10.05
C THR A 86 -12.06 4.74 -10.48
N GLY A 87 -12.78 3.62 -10.62
CA GLY A 87 -12.20 2.36 -11.06
C GLY A 87 -11.69 2.42 -12.50
N ILE A 88 -12.48 3.00 -13.40
CA ILE A 88 -12.07 3.21 -14.80
C ILE A 88 -10.88 4.19 -14.86
N ALA A 89 -10.90 5.29 -14.10
CA ALA A 89 -9.79 6.24 -14.06
C ALA A 89 -8.50 5.59 -13.54
N PHE A 90 -8.59 4.80 -12.47
CA PHE A 90 -7.48 4.01 -11.94
C PHE A 90 -6.91 3.06 -12.99
N ALA A 91 -7.76 2.23 -13.60
CA ALA A 91 -7.31 1.30 -14.64
C ALA A 91 -6.72 2.05 -15.84
N GLY A 92 -7.31 3.16 -16.26
CA GLY A 92 -6.76 4.02 -17.32
C GLY A 92 -5.34 4.51 -17.01
N MET A 93 -5.08 4.96 -15.77
CA MET A 93 -3.72 5.30 -15.33
C MET A 93 -2.80 4.08 -15.32
N VAL A 94 -3.26 2.92 -14.88
CA VAL A 94 -2.44 1.69 -14.92
C VAL A 94 -2.05 1.34 -16.36
N ILE A 95 -3.00 1.35 -17.29
CA ILE A 95 -2.78 1.04 -18.71
C ILE A 95 -1.90 2.09 -19.39
N SER A 96 -2.00 3.37 -19.04
CA SER A 96 -1.17 4.43 -19.64
C SER A 96 0.32 4.29 -19.32
N HIS A 97 0.67 3.58 -18.25
CA HIS A 97 2.06 3.29 -17.88
C HIS A 97 2.63 2.02 -18.52
N LEU A 98 1.81 1.26 -19.25
CA LEU A 98 2.26 0.05 -19.94
C LEU A 98 2.97 0.41 -21.25
N ARG A 99 4.11 -0.22 -21.48
CA ARG A 99 4.91 -0.11 -22.71
C ARG A 99 4.34 -1.01 -23.81
N ARG A 100 3.77 -2.15 -23.41
CA ARG A 100 3.36 -3.25 -24.31
C ARG A 100 1.85 -3.52 -24.27
N LYS A 101 1.05 -2.46 -24.08
CA LYS A 101 -0.41 -2.55 -23.85
C LYS A 101 -1.22 -3.25 -24.94
N ASP A 102 -0.68 -3.36 -26.15
CA ASP A 102 -1.34 -3.97 -27.31
C ASP A 102 -0.82 -5.38 -27.65
N GLU A 103 0.15 -5.92 -26.90
CA GLU A 103 0.73 -7.25 -27.17
C GLU A 103 -0.12 -8.41 -26.63
N LYS A 104 -0.91 -8.17 -25.58
CA LYS A 104 -1.75 -9.18 -24.93
C LYS A 104 -3.15 -8.64 -24.64
N PRO A 105 -4.19 -9.49 -24.60
CA PRO A 105 -5.53 -9.10 -24.16
C PRO A 105 -5.50 -8.64 -22.70
N ILE A 106 -5.94 -7.41 -22.44
CA ILE A 106 -6.08 -6.86 -21.08
C ILE A 106 -7.56 -6.58 -20.80
N VAL A 107 -8.11 -7.34 -19.86
CA VAL A 107 -9.52 -7.23 -19.43
C VAL A 107 -9.56 -6.66 -18.03
N HIS A 108 -10.37 -5.64 -17.80
CA HIS A 108 -10.60 -5.08 -16.47
C HIS A 108 -11.96 -5.52 -15.94
N ILE A 109 -11.99 -6.04 -14.72
CA ILE A 109 -13.20 -6.42 -13.98
C ILE A 109 -13.32 -5.43 -12.81
N GLU A 110 -14.30 -4.54 -12.90
CA GLU A 110 -14.49 -3.45 -11.95
C GLU A 110 -15.71 -3.70 -11.07
N ARG A 111 -15.51 -3.68 -9.75
CA ARG A 111 -16.53 -3.86 -8.70
C ARG A 111 -17.47 -5.07 -8.95
N PRO A 112 -16.94 -6.27 -9.23
CA PRO A 112 -17.80 -7.45 -9.37
C PRO A 112 -18.63 -7.65 -8.09
N GLY A 113 -19.91 -8.00 -8.25
CA GLY A 113 -20.85 -8.12 -7.13
C GLY A 113 -21.49 -6.82 -6.65
N SER A 114 -21.06 -5.65 -7.13
CA SER A 114 -21.74 -4.37 -6.93
C SER A 114 -22.78 -4.12 -8.02
N SER A 115 -23.82 -3.34 -7.72
CA SER A 115 -24.92 -3.04 -8.66
C SER A 115 -24.47 -2.26 -9.90
N ASP A 116 -23.34 -1.56 -9.82
CA ASP A 116 -22.73 -0.82 -10.91
C ASP A 116 -21.49 -1.51 -11.47
N GLY A 117 -21.20 -2.77 -11.11
CA GLY A 117 -20.03 -3.51 -11.59
C GLY A 117 -20.04 -3.74 -13.10
N ALA A 118 -18.87 -3.86 -13.72
CA ALA A 118 -18.75 -4.05 -15.16
C ALA A 118 -17.44 -4.73 -15.57
N VAL A 119 -17.40 -5.18 -16.83
CA VAL A 119 -16.20 -5.69 -17.49
C VAL A 119 -15.82 -4.76 -18.64
N ILE A 120 -14.54 -4.39 -18.70
CA ILE A 120 -14.02 -3.41 -19.65
C ILE A 120 -12.84 -4.03 -20.44
N PRO A 121 -12.94 -4.22 -21.76
CA PRO A 121 -11.79 -4.56 -22.59
C PRO A 121 -10.94 -3.30 -22.84
N TRP A 122 -9.65 -3.35 -22.52
CA TRP A 122 -8.74 -2.22 -22.70
C TRP A 122 -8.04 -2.17 -24.07
N ASN A 123 -8.11 -3.24 -24.84
CA ASN A 123 -7.64 -3.31 -26.22
C ASN A 123 -8.53 -4.24 -27.06
N ASP A 124 -8.33 -4.22 -28.38
CA ASP A 124 -9.14 -5.02 -29.31
C ASP A 124 -9.02 -6.53 -29.06
N LEU A 125 -7.83 -6.99 -28.66
CA LEU A 125 -7.56 -8.40 -28.33
C LEU A 125 -8.41 -8.88 -27.14
N ALA A 126 -8.78 -7.98 -26.23
CA ALA A 126 -9.53 -8.28 -25.01
C ALA A 126 -11.03 -8.47 -25.21
N LYS A 127 -11.60 -8.10 -26.36
CA LYS A 127 -13.06 -8.05 -26.57
C LYS A 127 -13.77 -9.40 -26.33
N GLU A 128 -13.26 -10.48 -26.90
CA GLU A 128 -13.86 -11.81 -26.74
C GLU A 128 -13.70 -12.35 -25.32
N TYR A 129 -12.54 -12.12 -24.70
CA TYR A 129 -12.29 -12.50 -23.30
C TYR A 129 -13.18 -11.72 -22.31
N ALA A 130 -13.36 -10.42 -22.56
CA ALA A 130 -14.24 -9.55 -21.79
C ALA A 130 -15.69 -10.01 -21.91
N LYS A 131 -16.17 -10.28 -23.13
CA LYS A 131 -17.52 -10.79 -23.38
C LYS A 131 -17.78 -12.12 -22.66
N ALA A 132 -16.82 -13.04 -22.72
CA ALA A 132 -16.93 -14.33 -22.05
C ALA A 132 -17.04 -14.17 -20.53
N ILE A 133 -16.13 -13.42 -19.89
CA ILE A 133 -16.17 -13.26 -18.42
C ILE A 133 -17.36 -12.42 -17.96
N ALA A 134 -17.79 -11.43 -18.74
CA ALA A 134 -18.98 -10.64 -18.46
C ALA A 134 -20.24 -11.51 -18.39
N SER A 135 -20.39 -12.44 -19.35
CA SER A 135 -21.51 -13.38 -19.36
C SER A 135 -21.50 -14.34 -18.16
N GLU A 136 -20.33 -14.78 -17.70
CA GLU A 136 -20.19 -15.69 -16.55
C GLU A 136 -20.48 -14.99 -15.22
N LEU A 137 -20.16 -13.69 -15.14
CA LEU A 137 -20.36 -12.88 -13.94
C LEU A 137 -21.73 -12.19 -13.90
N ASP A 138 -22.54 -12.30 -14.96
CA ASP A 138 -23.77 -11.53 -15.18
C ASP A 138 -23.53 -10.01 -15.04
N LEU A 139 -22.45 -9.54 -15.67
CA LEU A 139 -22.05 -8.13 -15.65
C LEU A 139 -22.19 -7.49 -17.03
N PRO A 140 -22.54 -6.20 -17.10
CA PRO A 140 -22.48 -5.45 -18.35
C PRO A 140 -21.02 -5.33 -18.84
N MET A 141 -20.85 -5.39 -20.16
CA MET A 141 -19.58 -5.03 -20.79
C MET A 141 -19.63 -3.57 -21.24
N ILE A 142 -18.64 -2.77 -20.83
CA ILE A 142 -18.53 -1.35 -21.20
C ILE A 142 -17.29 -1.17 -22.07
N THR A 143 -17.45 -0.53 -23.23
CA THR A 143 -16.33 -0.15 -24.09
C THR A 143 -15.78 1.22 -23.68
N THR A 144 -14.46 1.38 -23.64
CA THR A 144 -13.78 2.65 -23.33
C THR A 144 -13.80 3.67 -24.48
N ALA A 145 -14.32 3.31 -25.66
CA ALA A 145 -14.44 4.21 -26.80
C ALA A 145 -15.17 5.51 -26.39
N GLY A 146 -14.44 6.64 -26.37
CA GLY A 146 -14.96 7.94 -25.97
C GLY A 146 -14.83 8.31 -24.48
N ARG A 147 -14.24 7.46 -23.63
CA ARG A 147 -13.90 7.77 -22.23
C ARG A 147 -12.40 8.02 -22.01
N GLU A 148 -11.60 7.96 -23.07
CA GLU A 148 -10.24 8.45 -23.03
C GLU A 148 -10.25 9.99 -22.93
N LYS A 149 -9.43 10.52 -22.01
CA LYS A 149 -9.08 11.95 -21.85
C LYS A 149 -9.94 12.78 -20.88
N GLU A 150 -10.09 12.33 -19.64
CA GLU A 150 -9.72 13.28 -18.59
C GLU A 150 -8.26 13.00 -18.25
N THR A 151 -7.37 13.84 -18.75
CA THR A 151 -5.96 13.73 -18.43
C THR A 151 -5.82 14.01 -16.95
N THR A 152 -5.58 12.98 -16.14
CA THR A 152 -5.32 13.15 -14.70
C THR A 152 -3.97 13.79 -14.43
N LEU A 153 -3.14 13.99 -15.46
CA LEU A 153 -1.77 14.49 -15.39
C LEU A 153 -1.52 15.56 -16.46
N GLU A 154 -1.37 16.80 -16.04
CA GLU A 154 -0.93 17.91 -16.90
C GLU A 154 0.53 18.22 -16.61
N ILE A 155 1.36 18.34 -17.65
CA ILE A 155 2.79 18.60 -17.52
C ILE A 155 3.16 19.80 -18.41
N GLU A 156 3.62 20.87 -17.79
CA GLU A 156 4.06 22.10 -18.44
C GLU A 156 5.44 22.50 -17.92
N GLY A 157 6.49 22.15 -18.66
CA GLY A 157 7.87 22.38 -18.21
C GLY A 157 8.19 21.61 -16.93
N SER A 158 8.53 22.32 -15.85
CA SER A 158 8.76 21.71 -14.53
C SER A 158 7.49 21.63 -13.66
N ARG A 159 6.36 22.17 -14.13
CA ARG A 159 5.08 22.13 -13.42
C ARG A 159 4.32 20.84 -13.79
N VAL A 160 3.90 20.11 -12.77
CA VAL A 160 3.08 18.90 -12.89
C VAL A 160 1.80 19.10 -12.07
N VAL A 161 0.64 18.96 -12.71
CA VAL A 161 -0.66 18.94 -12.03
C VAL A 161 -1.22 17.54 -12.10
N ARG A 162 -1.54 16.97 -10.95
CA ARG A 162 -2.19 15.66 -10.86
C ARG A 162 -3.58 15.77 -10.25
N ARG A 163 -4.61 15.58 -11.07
CA ARG A 163 -6.01 15.57 -10.64
C ARG A 163 -6.36 14.25 -9.94
N LEU A 164 -7.06 14.35 -8.82
CA LEU A 164 -7.55 13.21 -8.06
C LEU A 164 -8.99 12.88 -8.47
N THR A 165 -9.27 11.60 -8.71
CA THR A 165 -10.60 11.14 -9.14
C THR A 165 -11.35 10.50 -7.97
N GLY A 166 -12.63 10.85 -7.82
CA GLY A 166 -13.53 10.39 -6.75
C GLY A 166 -12.99 10.56 -5.33
N VAL A 167 -12.27 11.65 -5.13
CA VAL A 167 -11.99 12.20 -3.81
C VAL A 167 -13.27 12.82 -3.25
N CYS A 168 -13.48 12.69 -1.95
CA CYS A 168 -14.60 13.34 -1.26
C CYS A 168 -14.12 14.41 -0.28
N PRO A 169 -14.88 15.50 -0.08
CA PRO A 169 -14.57 16.48 0.96
C PRO A 169 -14.36 15.82 2.32
N GLY A 170 -13.29 16.24 3.02
CA GLY A 170 -12.87 15.68 4.30
C GLY A 170 -11.89 14.50 4.20
N GLU A 171 -11.70 13.90 3.03
CA GLU A 171 -10.72 12.83 2.86
C GLU A 171 -9.29 13.36 2.98
N LYS A 172 -8.43 12.58 3.64
CA LYS A 172 -6.97 12.81 3.65
C LYS A 172 -6.40 12.45 2.29
N ILE A 173 -5.38 13.19 1.88
CA ILE A 173 -4.64 13.00 0.63
C ILE A 173 -3.25 12.50 1.00
N LEU A 174 -2.92 11.31 0.53
CA LEU A 174 -1.65 10.65 0.78
C LEU A 174 -0.81 10.64 -0.49
N VAL A 175 0.46 11.01 -0.39
CA VAL A 175 1.45 10.87 -1.44
C VAL A 175 2.59 10.00 -0.91
N ASN A 176 2.84 8.87 -1.57
CA ASN A 176 3.81 7.85 -1.16
C ASN A 176 3.66 7.40 0.32
N GLY A 177 2.42 7.39 0.82
CA GLY A 177 2.09 7.00 2.20
C GLY A 177 2.07 8.15 3.22
N ILE A 178 2.48 9.37 2.85
CA ILE A 178 2.51 10.52 3.75
C ILE A 178 1.30 11.42 3.51
N VAL A 179 0.61 11.84 4.57
CA VAL A 179 -0.53 12.75 4.50
C VAL A 179 -0.04 14.16 4.19
N VAL A 180 -0.28 14.63 2.98
CA VAL A 180 0.13 15.98 2.51
C VAL A 180 -0.98 17.02 2.61
N GLY A 181 -2.20 16.59 2.94
CA GLY A 181 -3.34 17.49 3.06
C GLY A 181 -4.69 16.77 3.15
N SER A 182 -5.75 17.54 2.97
CA SER A 182 -7.13 17.05 2.95
C SER A 182 -7.95 17.70 1.85
N ALA A 183 -8.86 16.94 1.24
CA ALA A 183 -9.79 17.44 0.25
C ALA A 183 -10.85 18.37 0.88
N MET A 184 -11.11 19.50 0.22
CA MET A 184 -12.17 20.45 0.59
C MET A 184 -13.32 20.43 -0.42
N SER A 185 -13.10 19.87 -1.61
CA SER A 185 -14.06 19.70 -2.69
C SER A 185 -13.98 18.28 -3.26
N PHE A 186 -14.84 17.98 -4.25
CA PHE A 186 -14.77 16.77 -5.07
C PHE A 186 -13.76 16.89 -6.24
N ASP A 187 -13.25 18.09 -6.49
CA ASP A 187 -12.31 18.39 -7.57
C ASP A 187 -11.01 18.90 -6.98
N VAL A 188 -10.04 17.99 -6.84
CA VAL A 188 -8.78 18.24 -6.16
C VAL A 188 -7.62 17.93 -7.10
N SER A 189 -6.64 18.81 -7.13
CA SER A 189 -5.41 18.62 -7.88
C SER A 189 -4.19 18.89 -7.00
N ILE A 190 -3.19 18.01 -7.08
CA ILE A 190 -1.88 18.24 -6.48
C ILE A 190 -1.02 18.94 -7.53
N VAL A 191 -0.46 20.09 -7.19
CA VAL A 191 0.44 20.84 -8.06
C VAL A 191 1.85 20.72 -7.52
N ALA A 192 2.77 20.28 -8.37
CA ALA A 192 4.19 20.27 -8.07
C ALA A 192 4.98 21.10 -9.08
N GLU A 193 5.98 21.85 -8.61
CA GLU A 193 6.91 22.60 -9.44
C GLU A 193 8.33 22.13 -9.17
N SER A 194 9.05 21.74 -10.21
CA SER A 194 10.42 21.19 -10.11
C SER A 194 10.53 20.02 -9.13
N GLY A 195 9.46 19.24 -9.00
CA GLY A 195 9.36 18.09 -8.10
C GLY A 195 8.93 18.42 -6.66
N TYR A 196 8.53 19.64 -6.35
CA TYR A 196 8.07 20.04 -5.01
C TYR A 196 6.59 20.35 -5.01
N ILE A 197 5.83 19.80 -4.06
CA ILE A 197 4.39 20.10 -3.96
C ILE A 197 4.24 21.55 -3.49
N THR A 198 3.70 22.40 -4.36
CA THR A 198 3.48 23.83 -4.08
C THR A 198 2.04 24.13 -3.70
N GLN A 199 1.09 23.32 -4.15
CA GLN A 199 -0.33 23.55 -3.89
C GLN A 199 -1.14 22.25 -3.91
N ILE A 200 -2.24 22.26 -3.15
CA ILE A 200 -3.36 21.32 -3.31
C ILE A 200 -4.59 22.14 -3.65
N GLU A 201 -4.90 22.27 -4.94
CA GLU A 201 -6.10 22.94 -5.43
C GLU A 201 -7.34 22.13 -5.03
N GLY A 202 -8.42 22.81 -4.60
CA GLY A 202 -9.61 22.13 -4.06
C GLY A 202 -9.38 21.42 -2.73
N GLY A 203 -8.20 21.53 -2.14
CA GLY A 203 -7.84 20.96 -0.84
C GLY A 203 -7.17 21.96 0.09
N LYS A 204 -6.84 21.47 1.29
CA LYS A 204 -6.02 22.16 2.28
C LYS A 204 -4.71 21.39 2.43
N MET A 205 -3.60 22.05 2.14
CA MET A 205 -2.26 21.49 2.34
C MET A 205 -1.94 21.35 3.83
N LYS A 206 -1.25 20.26 4.19
CA LYS A 206 -0.59 20.07 5.49
C LYS A 206 0.90 20.30 5.28
N GLU A 207 1.39 21.50 5.65
CA GLU A 207 2.79 21.91 5.45
C GLU A 207 3.78 20.89 6.00
N HIS A 208 3.60 20.49 7.26
CA HIS A 208 4.47 19.51 7.90
C HIS A 208 4.48 18.12 7.22
N GLY A 209 3.36 17.72 6.59
CA GLY A 209 3.30 16.49 5.79
C GLY A 209 4.06 16.61 4.47
N VAL A 210 4.04 17.79 3.85
CA VAL A 210 4.83 18.09 2.64
C VAL A 210 6.32 18.16 2.99
N GLU A 211 6.69 18.75 4.13
CA GLU A 211 8.07 18.73 4.65
C GLU A 211 8.57 17.29 4.84
N LYS A 212 7.77 16.44 5.49
CA LYS A 212 8.05 15.00 5.66
C LYS A 212 8.29 14.30 4.33
N LEU A 213 7.42 14.53 3.34
CA LEU A 213 7.55 13.94 2.00
C LEU A 213 8.84 14.34 1.27
N HIS A 214 9.33 15.56 1.53
CA HIS A 214 10.55 16.10 0.95
C HIS A 214 11.79 15.91 1.84
N ASP A 215 11.75 15.00 2.82
CA ASP A 215 12.89 14.71 3.72
C ASP A 215 13.41 15.96 4.44
N TYR A 216 12.49 16.81 4.88
CA TYR A 216 12.74 18.03 5.66
C TYR A 216 13.83 18.93 5.05
N GLU A 217 15.01 18.95 5.68
CA GLU A 217 16.15 19.80 5.30
C GLU A 217 16.86 19.31 4.04
N GLN A 218 16.76 18.01 3.69
CA GLN A 218 17.34 17.49 2.46
C GLN A 218 16.57 17.97 1.23
N HIS A 219 15.31 18.36 1.41
CA HIS A 219 14.45 18.95 0.40
C HIS A 219 14.50 18.15 -0.91
N ALA A 220 14.25 16.84 -0.80
CA ALA A 220 14.35 15.90 -1.91
C ALA A 220 13.15 16.03 -2.84
N PRO A 221 13.34 16.20 -4.17
CA PRO A 221 12.23 16.30 -5.11
C PRO A 221 11.52 14.95 -5.27
N ILE A 222 10.22 15.00 -5.54
CA ILE A 222 9.42 13.82 -5.92
C ILE A 222 9.01 13.89 -7.39
N ASP A 223 8.78 12.73 -7.99
CA ASP A 223 8.11 12.64 -9.28
C ASP A 223 6.61 12.40 -9.06
N LEU A 224 5.82 13.46 -9.15
CA LEU A 224 4.36 13.40 -8.98
C LEU A 224 3.68 12.56 -10.08
N THR A 225 4.31 12.39 -11.25
CA THR A 225 3.76 11.58 -12.34
C THR A 225 3.71 10.10 -11.98
N THR A 226 4.69 9.64 -11.20
CA THR A 226 4.84 8.25 -10.78
C THR A 226 4.53 8.02 -9.30
N ALA A 227 4.30 9.06 -8.49
CA ALA A 227 3.98 8.90 -7.07
C ALA A 227 2.70 8.06 -6.83
N TRP A 228 2.64 7.33 -5.72
CA TRP A 228 1.39 6.74 -5.27
C TRP A 228 0.53 7.81 -4.60
N VAL A 229 -0.61 8.12 -5.20
CA VAL A 229 -1.55 9.09 -4.65
C VAL A 229 -2.84 8.39 -4.30
N LYS A 230 -3.28 8.54 -3.04
CA LYS A 230 -4.49 7.91 -2.50
C LYS A 230 -5.30 8.96 -1.76
N SER A 231 -6.62 8.76 -1.71
CA SER A 231 -7.50 9.53 -0.84
C SER A 231 -8.45 8.66 -0.05
N GLY A 232 -8.77 9.09 1.16
CA GLY A 232 -9.75 8.42 2.02
C GLY A 232 -9.16 7.24 2.80
N ARG A 233 -10.00 6.25 3.08
CA ARG A 233 -9.61 5.08 3.90
C ARG A 233 -8.75 4.11 3.12
N LEU A 234 -7.78 3.49 3.80
CA LEU A 234 -6.86 2.52 3.23
C LEU A 234 -7.47 1.12 3.09
N ARG A 235 -8.41 0.77 3.98
CA ARG A 235 -9.17 -0.50 4.00
C ARG A 235 -10.43 -0.31 4.84
N SER A 236 -11.53 -0.97 4.46
CA SER A 236 -12.75 -0.99 5.28
C SER A 236 -12.57 -1.75 6.61
N ASP A 237 -13.39 -1.48 7.63
CA ASP A 237 -13.24 -2.13 8.96
C ASP A 237 -13.83 -3.56 9.03
N ASN A 238 -14.38 -4.06 7.92
CA ASN A 238 -15.08 -5.34 7.85
C ASN A 238 -14.13 -6.51 7.52
N PHE A 239 -13.16 -6.74 8.39
CA PHE A 239 -12.26 -7.89 8.29
C PHE A 239 -11.90 -8.42 9.69
N ASN A 240 -11.42 -9.66 9.72
CA ASN A 240 -10.85 -10.27 10.92
C ASN A 240 -9.36 -10.48 10.67
N ALA A 241 -8.53 -9.67 11.34
CA ALA A 241 -7.08 -9.83 11.24
C ALA A 241 -6.66 -11.18 11.81
N ARG A 242 -5.66 -11.80 11.19
CA ARG A 242 -5.00 -12.98 11.72
C ARG A 242 -3.49 -12.87 11.61
N THR A 243 -2.79 -13.69 12.38
CA THR A 243 -1.34 -13.88 12.24
C THR A 243 -1.07 -15.12 11.38
N LEU A 244 -0.08 -15.04 10.50
CA LEU A 244 0.42 -16.19 9.73
C LEU A 244 0.96 -17.26 10.67
N LEU A 245 0.71 -18.52 10.32
CA LEU A 245 1.36 -19.64 10.98
C LEU A 245 2.84 -19.68 10.58
N SER A 246 3.70 -20.27 11.43
CA SER A 246 5.15 -20.35 11.15
C SER A 246 5.46 -20.95 9.77
N SER A 247 4.71 -21.98 9.35
CA SER A 247 4.86 -22.59 8.03
C SER A 247 4.46 -21.69 6.86
N GLU A 248 3.48 -20.82 7.04
CA GLU A 248 3.03 -19.85 6.03
C GLU A 248 4.02 -18.69 5.94
N LEU A 249 4.56 -18.28 7.09
CA LEU A 249 5.57 -17.25 7.20
C LEU A 249 6.89 -17.69 6.54
N ASP A 250 7.31 -18.95 6.70
CA ASP A 250 8.50 -19.50 6.03
C ASP A 250 8.40 -19.41 4.50
N LEU A 251 7.20 -19.61 3.93
CA LEU A 251 6.95 -19.43 2.50
C LEU A 251 7.05 -17.96 2.09
N PHE A 252 6.51 -17.06 2.91
CA PHE A 252 6.53 -15.61 2.66
C PHE A 252 7.94 -15.01 2.75
N MET A 253 8.73 -15.42 3.74
CA MET A 253 10.09 -14.92 3.97
C MET A 253 11.12 -15.56 3.04
N GLY A 254 10.73 -16.64 2.35
CA GLY A 254 11.60 -17.48 1.54
C GLY A 254 12.69 -18.15 2.37
N ASN A 255 13.41 -19.11 1.79
CA ASN A 255 14.63 -19.70 2.37
C ASN A 255 15.79 -18.68 2.43
N ARG A 256 15.55 -17.42 2.84
CA ARG A 256 16.58 -16.40 3.04
C ARG A 256 17.25 -16.68 4.37
N GLU A 257 18.51 -17.11 4.27
CA GLU A 257 19.41 -17.56 5.33
C GLU A 257 18.68 -17.92 6.63
N LYS A 258 18.29 -19.21 6.75
CA LYS A 258 18.08 -19.85 8.06
C LYS A 258 18.99 -19.15 9.04
N LYS A 259 18.41 -18.40 10.00
CA LYS A 259 19.13 -17.60 10.99
C LYS A 259 20.53 -18.16 11.13
N SER A 260 21.53 -17.48 10.55
CA SER A 260 22.90 -17.72 10.98
C SER A 260 22.81 -17.70 12.51
N CYS A 261 23.49 -18.62 13.19
CA CYS A 261 23.43 -18.75 14.65
C CYS A 261 23.99 -17.52 15.40
N SER A 262 23.77 -16.29 14.90
CA SER A 262 23.84 -15.05 15.63
C SER A 262 22.86 -15.11 16.79
N LYS A 263 23.39 -15.32 17.99
CA LYS A 263 22.68 -15.09 19.24
C LYS A 263 22.14 -13.65 19.21
N GLY A 264 20.83 -13.48 19.31
CA GLY A 264 20.22 -12.15 19.36
C GLY A 264 18.89 -12.05 18.63
N ILE A 265 18.42 -10.81 18.47
CA ILE A 265 17.24 -10.42 17.72
C ILE A 265 17.63 -9.44 16.62
N ASN A 266 16.98 -9.54 15.46
CA ASN A 266 17.13 -8.58 14.37
C ASN A 266 16.03 -7.53 14.50
N ALA A 267 16.41 -6.26 14.63
CA ALA A 267 15.46 -5.15 14.63
C ALA A 267 15.58 -4.32 13.35
N VAL A 268 14.46 -3.78 12.91
CA VAL A 268 14.38 -2.85 11.78
C VAL A 268 13.75 -1.53 12.20
N ILE A 269 14.15 -0.42 11.58
CA ILE A 269 13.46 0.87 11.73
C ILE A 269 12.47 1.05 10.58
N ILE A 270 11.26 1.48 10.91
CA ILE A 270 10.24 1.96 9.97
C ILE A 270 9.91 3.41 10.35
N ASP A 271 10.29 4.32 9.48
CA ASP A 271 10.12 5.76 9.67
C ASP A 271 9.46 6.33 8.41
N HIS A 272 8.23 6.84 8.55
CA HIS A 272 7.35 7.31 7.46
C HIS A 272 7.09 6.34 6.28
N GLU A 273 7.59 5.11 6.35
CA GLU A 273 7.53 4.09 5.28
C GLU A 273 6.66 2.88 5.66
N ALA A 274 5.63 3.04 6.50
CA ALA A 274 4.78 1.93 6.94
C ALA A 274 4.11 1.16 5.78
N GLU A 275 3.78 1.83 4.66
CA GLU A 275 3.28 1.15 3.47
C GLU A 275 4.30 0.17 2.87
N LYS A 276 5.59 0.28 3.16
CA LYS A 276 6.63 -0.65 2.68
C LYS A 276 6.99 -1.71 3.71
N ALA A 277 6.20 -1.86 4.78
CA ALA A 277 6.52 -2.79 5.87
C ALA A 277 6.84 -4.21 5.37
N PHE A 278 6.06 -4.76 4.43
CA PHE A 278 6.34 -6.10 3.86
C PHE A 278 7.70 -6.22 3.16
N ASP A 279 8.28 -5.12 2.66
CA ASP A 279 9.59 -5.10 2.01
C ASP A 279 10.73 -4.90 3.02
N ILE A 280 10.46 -4.17 4.11
CA ILE A 280 11.46 -3.77 5.13
C ILE A 280 11.68 -4.88 6.16
N VAL A 281 10.61 -5.54 6.60
CA VAL A 281 10.65 -6.47 7.74
C VAL A 281 11.07 -7.92 7.47
N PRO A 282 11.25 -8.43 6.24
CA PRO A 282 11.76 -9.78 6.05
C PRO A 282 13.08 -10.02 6.80
N GLY A 283 13.05 -10.93 7.78
CA GLY A 283 14.19 -11.30 8.63
C GLY A 283 14.24 -10.58 9.98
N ALA A 284 13.28 -9.69 10.26
CA ALA A 284 13.16 -8.98 11.52
C ALA A 284 12.41 -9.80 12.59
N ASP A 285 12.86 -9.68 13.83
CA ASP A 285 12.19 -10.19 15.02
C ASP A 285 11.37 -9.09 15.73
N VAL A 286 11.68 -7.81 15.48
CA VAL A 286 10.97 -6.64 16.03
C VAL A 286 11.14 -5.44 15.08
N ALA A 287 10.15 -4.55 15.03
CA ALA A 287 10.28 -3.27 14.34
C ALA A 287 10.22 -2.08 15.31
N VAL A 288 11.09 -1.10 15.12
CA VAL A 288 11.03 0.21 15.80
C VAL A 288 10.32 1.16 14.85
N THR A 289 9.21 1.75 15.28
CA THR A 289 8.39 2.63 14.44
C THR A 289 8.44 4.07 14.96
N ILE A 290 8.55 5.04 14.05
CA ILE A 290 8.63 6.47 14.39
C ILE A 290 7.46 7.18 13.72
N GLY A 291 6.69 7.94 14.51
CA GLY A 291 5.48 8.63 14.04
C GLY A 291 4.21 7.94 14.51
N ASP A 292 3.20 8.73 14.88
CA ASP A 292 1.87 8.24 15.26
C ASP A 292 1.25 7.37 14.15
N ASP A 293 1.15 7.87 12.92
CA ASP A 293 0.51 7.15 11.80
C ASP A 293 1.34 5.97 11.29
N THR A 294 2.67 6.12 11.24
CA THR A 294 3.61 5.04 10.92
C THR A 294 3.46 3.90 11.93
N THR A 295 3.40 4.22 13.22
CA THR A 295 3.26 3.23 14.30
C THR A 295 1.94 2.47 14.19
N ILE A 296 0.83 3.18 13.99
CA ILE A 296 -0.51 2.61 13.83
C ILE A 296 -0.58 1.67 12.61
N LEU A 297 -0.14 2.15 11.44
CA LEU A 297 -0.20 1.37 10.20
C LEU A 297 0.77 0.18 10.22
N ALA A 298 2.01 0.39 10.68
CA ALA A 298 3.00 -0.67 10.76
C ALA A 298 2.58 -1.74 11.79
N ALA A 299 2.07 -1.35 12.96
CA ALA A 299 1.56 -2.32 13.94
C ALA A 299 0.52 -3.26 13.34
N ASP A 300 -0.46 -2.70 12.62
CA ASP A 300 -1.51 -3.49 12.01
C ASP A 300 -0.97 -4.43 10.93
N ILE A 301 -0.07 -3.96 10.07
CA ILE A 301 0.55 -4.83 9.05
C ILE A 301 1.37 -5.94 9.71
N LEU A 302 2.19 -5.60 10.69
CA LEU A 302 3.12 -6.53 11.34
C LEU A 302 2.44 -7.53 12.28
N TYR A 303 1.23 -7.23 12.74
CA TYR A 303 0.35 -8.19 13.41
C TYR A 303 0.20 -9.48 12.61
N ARG A 304 0.09 -9.38 11.28
CA ARG A 304 -0.05 -10.53 10.38
C ARG A 304 1.22 -11.36 10.26
N LEU A 305 2.37 -10.74 10.47
CA LEU A 305 3.67 -11.40 10.43
C LEU A 305 4.13 -11.90 11.80
N GLY A 306 3.38 -11.59 12.86
CA GLY A 306 3.74 -11.95 14.23
C GLY A 306 4.96 -11.18 14.74
N ILE A 307 5.20 -9.97 14.21
CA ILE A 307 6.35 -9.14 14.55
C ILE A 307 5.87 -8.04 15.51
N PRO A 308 6.35 -8.01 16.77
CA PRO A 308 6.05 -6.92 17.70
C PRO A 308 6.73 -5.62 17.27
N ILE A 309 6.21 -4.50 17.79
CA ILE A 309 6.77 -3.18 17.55
C ILE A 309 7.25 -2.48 18.83
N ILE A 310 8.22 -1.57 18.70
CA ILE A 310 8.55 -0.52 19.66
C ILE A 310 8.20 0.82 18.99
N GLY A 311 7.02 1.35 19.28
CA GLY A 311 6.52 2.57 18.67
C GLY A 311 6.90 3.83 19.43
N ILE A 312 7.38 4.84 18.72
CA ILE A 312 7.72 6.17 19.23
C ILE A 312 6.71 7.14 18.63
N THR A 313 5.89 7.74 19.48
CA THR A 313 4.74 8.59 19.11
C THR A 313 4.70 9.81 20.00
N ASP A 314 4.15 10.94 19.57
CA ASP A 314 4.18 12.18 20.36
C ASP A 314 2.80 12.75 20.68
N GLY A 315 1.76 12.42 19.91
CA GLY A 315 0.64 13.34 19.89
C GLY A 315 -0.19 13.34 18.65
N ASP A 316 0.49 13.37 17.51
CA ASP A 316 0.12 14.22 16.38
C ASP A 316 -0.57 13.49 15.22
N SER A 317 -1.25 12.37 15.48
CA SER A 317 -1.87 11.55 14.43
C SER A 317 -2.66 12.38 13.41
N ASP A 318 -2.43 12.09 12.12
CA ASP A 318 -3.13 12.68 11.01
C ASP A 318 -4.59 12.25 10.88
N GLY A 319 -5.05 11.39 11.78
CA GLY A 319 -6.41 10.84 11.74
C GLY A 319 -6.58 9.90 10.55
N ILE A 320 -5.52 9.17 10.16
CA ILE A 320 -5.68 8.03 9.26
C ILE A 320 -6.59 7.02 9.96
N SER A 321 -7.86 7.00 9.55
CA SER A 321 -8.86 6.10 10.11
C SER A 321 -8.53 4.67 9.69
N HIS A 322 -7.77 3.96 10.51
CA HIS A 322 -7.35 2.59 10.29
C HIS A 322 -7.55 1.77 11.56
N ARG A 323 -8.33 0.69 11.47
CA ARG A 323 -8.46 -0.27 12.57
C ARG A 323 -7.12 -0.96 12.77
N THR A 324 -6.58 -0.85 13.99
CA THR A 324 -5.21 -1.30 14.29
C THR A 324 -5.21 -2.50 15.22
N HIS A 325 -4.50 -3.55 14.81
CA HIS A 325 -4.15 -4.70 15.63
C HIS A 325 -2.68 -4.59 16.03
N ILE A 326 -2.38 -4.86 17.30
CA ILE A 326 -1.02 -4.77 17.84
C ILE A 326 -0.64 -6.16 18.31
N PHE A 327 0.52 -6.66 17.86
CA PHE A 327 0.97 -7.99 18.22
C PHE A 327 1.46 -8.03 19.67
N PRO A 328 1.16 -9.09 20.46
CA PRO A 328 1.63 -9.20 21.85
C PRO A 328 3.16 -9.12 21.94
N GLY A 329 3.65 -8.47 23.01
CA GLY A 329 5.07 -8.15 23.20
C GLY A 329 5.48 -6.79 22.59
N SER A 330 4.54 -6.07 21.99
CA SER A 330 4.77 -4.71 21.50
C SER A 330 4.77 -3.69 22.64
N MET A 331 5.45 -2.58 22.41
CA MET A 331 5.53 -1.43 23.30
C MET A 331 5.27 -0.16 22.49
N ILE A 332 4.47 0.77 23.02
CA ILE A 332 4.31 2.10 22.46
C ILE A 332 4.70 3.12 23.53
N MET A 333 5.69 3.94 23.20
CA MET A 333 6.19 5.07 23.98
C MET A 333 5.49 6.33 23.49
N ARG A 334 4.70 6.95 24.37
CA ARG A 334 4.10 8.27 24.11
C ARG A 334 5.00 9.34 24.68
N LEU A 335 5.45 10.24 23.82
CA LEU A 335 6.33 11.35 24.15
C LEU A 335 5.56 12.66 24.38
N ILE A 336 6.29 13.70 24.77
CA ILE A 336 5.83 15.09 24.69
C ILE A 336 5.62 15.50 23.23
N PRO A 337 4.70 16.44 22.93
CA PRO A 337 4.40 16.81 21.55
C PRO A 337 5.65 17.30 20.81
N ASP A 338 5.68 17.10 19.50
CA ASP A 338 6.72 17.55 18.56
C ASP A 338 8.10 16.92 18.85
N SER A 339 8.15 15.66 19.27
CA SER A 339 9.41 15.02 19.70
C SER A 339 9.72 13.66 19.10
N ASP A 340 8.76 13.00 18.45
CA ASP A 340 8.96 11.68 17.84
C ASP A 340 10.02 11.70 16.73
N ASP A 341 10.03 12.69 15.84
CA ASP A 341 11.01 12.84 14.77
C ASP A 341 12.42 13.12 15.35
N VAL A 342 12.50 13.94 16.40
CA VAL A 342 13.78 14.27 17.07
C VAL A 342 14.36 13.05 17.77
N ILE A 343 13.54 12.34 18.54
CA ILE A 343 13.95 11.11 19.21
C ILE A 343 14.23 10.00 18.20
N GLY A 344 13.43 9.89 17.14
CA GLY A 344 13.61 8.95 16.04
C GLY A 344 14.98 9.10 15.37
N LYS A 345 15.40 10.35 15.07
CA LYS A 345 16.75 10.65 14.58
C LYS A 345 17.85 10.22 15.55
N LYS A 346 17.67 10.44 16.86
CA LYS A 346 18.62 9.98 17.89
C LYS A 346 18.70 8.46 17.97
N VAL A 347 17.57 7.76 17.86
CA VAL A 347 17.54 6.29 17.83
C VAL A 347 18.25 5.77 16.58
N LEU A 348 17.98 6.36 15.42
CA LEU A 348 18.66 5.99 14.18
C LEU A 348 20.18 6.18 14.28
N SER A 349 20.65 7.29 14.85
CA SER A 349 22.08 7.58 14.98
C SER A 349 22.75 6.76 16.09
N ASN A 350 22.20 6.77 17.30
CA ASN A 350 22.88 6.32 18.53
C ASN A 350 22.61 4.85 18.85
N VAL A 351 21.49 4.29 18.37
CA VAL A 351 21.12 2.89 18.59
C VAL A 351 21.38 2.08 17.32
N PHE A 352 20.99 2.61 16.16
CA PHE A 352 21.09 1.90 14.87
C PHE A 352 22.29 2.31 14.00
N MET A 353 23.15 3.24 14.44
CA MET A 353 24.36 3.64 13.70
C MET A 353 24.09 4.00 12.23
N HIS A 354 22.97 4.69 11.97
CA HIS A 354 22.48 5.07 10.64
C HIS A 354 22.13 3.89 9.71
N LYS A 355 21.91 2.69 10.27
CA LYS A 355 21.43 1.51 9.52
C LYS A 355 19.93 1.33 9.70
N LYS A 356 19.24 0.84 8.67
CA LYS A 356 17.82 0.46 8.77
C LYS A 356 17.59 -0.87 9.51
N THR A 357 18.62 -1.68 9.66
CA THR A 357 18.56 -3.00 10.31
C THR A 357 19.79 -3.22 11.18
N MET A 358 19.60 -3.80 12.37
CA MET A 358 20.68 -4.12 13.30
C MET A 358 20.33 -5.33 14.17
N ASN A 359 21.35 -6.06 14.63
CA ASN A 359 21.20 -7.17 15.57
C ASN A 359 21.49 -6.71 17.00
N PHE A 360 20.66 -7.12 17.95
CA PHE A 360 20.74 -6.81 19.38
C PHE A 360 20.74 -8.11 20.19
N LYS A 361 21.25 -8.11 21.43
CA LYS A 361 21.31 -9.34 22.23
C LYS A 361 19.91 -9.82 22.66
N SER A 362 19.01 -8.90 22.94
CA SER A 362 17.63 -9.20 23.35
C SER A 362 16.69 -8.02 23.06
N LEU A 363 15.38 -8.30 23.12
CA LEU A 363 14.34 -7.28 23.02
C LEU A 363 14.43 -6.27 24.16
N GLU A 364 14.73 -6.73 25.37
CA GLU A 364 14.86 -5.84 26.53
C GLU A 364 16.07 -4.90 26.43
N GLU A 365 17.22 -5.37 25.91
CA GLU A 365 18.36 -4.48 25.65
C GLU A 365 17.97 -3.37 24.67
N LEU A 366 17.23 -3.71 23.61
CA LEU A 366 16.77 -2.72 22.63
C LEU A 366 15.79 -1.71 23.24
N LYS A 367 14.80 -2.20 24.02
CA LYS A 367 13.84 -1.35 24.73
C LYS A 367 14.55 -0.39 25.68
N ASP A 368 15.52 -0.87 26.46
CA ASP A 368 16.31 -0.05 27.38
C ASP A 368 17.09 1.03 26.62
N MET A 369 17.79 0.65 25.54
CA MET A 369 18.56 1.59 24.73
C MET A 369 17.68 2.70 24.14
N ILE A 370 16.49 2.36 23.63
CA ILE A 370 15.54 3.33 23.08
C ILE A 370 14.96 4.21 24.20
N THR A 371 14.60 3.62 25.34
CA THR A 371 14.09 4.34 26.50
C THR A 371 15.12 5.37 27.00
N CYS A 372 16.40 5.02 27.02
CA CYS A 372 17.47 5.98 27.35
C CYS A 372 17.55 7.15 26.38
N GLN A 373 17.28 6.97 25.07
CA GLN A 373 17.28 8.09 24.11
C GLN A 373 16.12 9.05 24.35
N ALA A 374 14.99 8.54 24.85
CA ALA A 374 13.74 9.27 25.01
C ALA A 374 13.44 9.71 26.45
N PHE A 375 14.32 9.41 27.42
CA PHE A 375 14.05 9.50 28.86
C PHE A 375 13.36 10.79 29.30
N ASP A 376 13.87 11.95 28.88
CA ASP A 376 13.33 13.26 29.26
C ASP A 376 12.03 13.66 28.53
N ALA A 377 11.63 12.89 27.52
CA ALA A 377 10.49 13.17 26.65
C ALA A 377 9.31 12.21 26.88
N ILE A 378 9.47 11.10 27.61
CA ILE A 378 8.41 10.10 27.79
C ILE A 378 7.30 10.65 28.71
N LYS A 379 6.06 10.64 28.22
CA LYS A 379 4.85 10.84 29.03
C LYS A 379 4.39 9.53 29.68
N TYR A 380 4.30 8.46 28.89
CA TYR A 380 3.96 7.12 29.37
C TYR A 380 4.40 6.06 28.36
N ILE A 381 4.50 4.82 28.84
CA ILE A 381 4.75 3.63 28.03
C ILE A 381 3.56 2.69 28.18
N LYS A 382 3.09 2.12 27.08
CA LYS A 382 2.04 1.11 27.06
C LYS A 382 2.55 -0.17 26.41
N GLU A 383 2.43 -1.28 27.12
CA GLU A 383 2.74 -2.62 26.62
C GLU A 383 1.46 -3.35 26.18
N TYR A 384 1.60 -4.28 25.23
CA TYR A 384 0.50 -5.01 24.59
C TYR A 384 0.70 -6.52 24.61
#